data_AF-A0A7J6SIV6-F1
#
_entry.id   AF-A0A7J6SIV6-F1
#
_cell.length_a   1.000
_cell.length_b   1.000
_cell.length_c   1.000
_cell.angle_alpha   90.00
_cell.angle_beta   90.00
_cell.angle_gamma   90.00
#
_symmetry.space_group_name_H-M   'P 1'
#
loop_
_entity.id
_entity.type
_entity.pdbx_description
1 polymer ?
#
loop_
_entity_poly.entity_id
_entity_poly.type
_entity_poly.pdbx_seq_one_letter_code
_entity_poly.pdbx_strand_id
1 'polypeptide(L)'
;KGRNICIITFEYYGGKMLDEPTDCSGAGPCTSFIHRHQGWNVQVSSLWNKGDSAGEETSTNWVAKAFAAIDQFSSLEESYQNYISNQWTVEPWKDKFFPGQDVQPDHWKYRYFGPLSNGVYNRLQEVKCRYNPYNLFTTPATADIVVQLPTTCTATQNST
;
A
#
# COMPACT_ATOMS: atom_id res chain seq x y z
N LYS A 1 14.30 -2.97 31.79
CA LYS A 1 14.85 -2.51 30.48
C LYS A 1 13.91 -2.97 29.38
N GLY A 2 13.48 -2.05 28.52
CA GLY A 2 12.42 -2.26 27.52
C GLY A 2 12.76 -3.38 26.56
N ARG A 3 11.84 -4.34 26.43
CA ARG A 3 11.97 -5.46 25.50
C ARG A 3 11.21 -5.08 24.23
N ASN A 4 11.90 -5.00 23.10
CA ASN A 4 11.24 -4.88 21.81
C ASN A 4 10.53 -6.21 21.51
N ILE A 5 9.32 -6.12 20.98
CA ILE A 5 8.54 -7.29 20.57
C ILE A 5 8.57 -7.35 19.06
N CYS A 6 8.89 -8.52 18.50
CA CYS A 6 8.93 -8.79 17.08
C CYS A 6 7.89 -9.85 16.75
N ILE A 7 7.02 -9.57 15.78
CA ILE A 7 5.82 -10.37 15.48
C ILE A 7 5.78 -10.63 13.97
N ILE A 8 5.52 -11.88 13.60
CA ILE A 8 5.18 -12.27 12.23
C ILE A 8 3.82 -12.98 12.29
N THR A 9 2.84 -12.45 11.58
CA THR A 9 1.48 -13.01 11.50
C THR A 9 1.29 -13.61 10.11
N PHE A 10 0.71 -14.80 10.06
CA PHE A 10 0.35 -15.49 8.82
C PHE A 10 -1.16 -15.69 8.78
N GLU A 11 -1.79 -15.22 7.72
CA GLU A 11 -3.22 -15.33 7.51
C GLU A 11 -3.48 -16.01 6.17
N TYR A 12 -4.17 -17.15 6.18
CA TYR A 12 -4.52 -17.85 4.96
C TYR A 12 -5.70 -17.16 4.26
N TYR A 13 -5.53 -16.86 2.99
CA TYR A 13 -6.58 -16.31 2.12
C TYR A 13 -7.20 -17.43 1.29
N GLY A 14 -8.50 -17.65 1.50
CA GLY A 14 -9.30 -18.66 0.82
C GLY A 14 -10.80 -18.46 1.07
N GLY A 15 -11.61 -19.43 0.66
CA GLY A 15 -13.06 -19.39 0.84
C GLY A 15 -13.69 -18.13 0.23
N LYS A 16 -14.53 -17.41 0.99
CA LYS A 16 -15.22 -16.21 0.52
C LYS A 16 -14.33 -15.03 0.15
N MET A 17 -13.08 -15.03 0.58
CA MET A 17 -12.11 -14.01 0.12
C MET A 17 -11.80 -14.14 -1.37
N LEU A 18 -11.99 -15.31 -1.97
CA LEU A 18 -11.75 -15.55 -3.39
C LEU A 18 -12.91 -15.06 -4.28
N ASP A 19 -14.08 -14.86 -3.71
CA ASP A 19 -15.26 -14.44 -4.46
C ASP A 19 -15.20 -12.93 -4.67
N GLU A 20 -15.22 -12.50 -5.94
CA GLU A 20 -15.42 -11.08 -6.26
C GLU A 20 -16.92 -10.73 -6.12
N PRO A 21 -17.27 -9.57 -5.51
CA PRO A 21 -18.64 -9.10 -5.52
C PRO A 21 -19.19 -8.99 -6.94
N THR A 22 -20.51 -9.10 -7.09
CA THR A 22 -21.18 -9.08 -8.42
C THR A 22 -22.22 -7.97 -8.52
N ASP A 23 -22.47 -7.26 -7.43
CA ASP A 23 -23.43 -6.17 -7.29
C ASP A 23 -22.85 -4.81 -7.69
N CYS A 24 -21.92 -4.79 -8.65
CA CYS A 24 -21.35 -3.57 -9.20
C CYS A 24 -21.55 -3.48 -10.72
N SER A 25 -21.60 -2.25 -11.23
CA SER A 25 -21.65 -1.98 -12.67
C SER A 25 -20.27 -1.59 -13.21
N GLY A 26 -19.86 -2.16 -14.34
CA GLY A 26 -18.63 -1.77 -15.05
C GLY A 26 -17.76 -2.97 -15.46
N ALA A 27 -16.68 -2.70 -16.19
CA ALA A 27 -15.64 -3.68 -16.47
C ALA A 27 -14.56 -3.65 -15.38
N GLY A 28 -14.10 -4.82 -14.94
CA GLY A 28 -13.04 -4.96 -13.93
C GLY A 28 -13.55 -5.31 -12.52
N PRO A 29 -12.65 -5.32 -11.51
CA PRO A 29 -12.99 -5.65 -10.12
C PRO A 29 -14.03 -4.68 -9.55
N CYS A 30 -14.96 -5.15 -8.72
CA CYS A 30 -15.95 -4.30 -8.04
C CYS A 30 -15.32 -3.40 -6.97
N THR A 31 -14.24 -3.86 -6.33
CA THR A 31 -13.59 -3.11 -5.24
C THR A 31 -12.18 -2.67 -5.62
N SER A 32 -11.57 -1.82 -4.80
CA SER A 32 -10.13 -1.52 -4.91
C SER A 32 -9.25 -2.61 -4.30
N PHE A 33 -9.84 -3.58 -3.62
CA PHE A 33 -9.15 -4.70 -3.02
C PHE A 33 -8.90 -5.78 -4.08
N ILE A 34 -7.63 -6.03 -4.38
CA ILE A 34 -7.23 -6.90 -5.49
C ILE A 34 -6.82 -8.32 -5.06
N HIS A 35 -6.70 -8.56 -3.75
CA HIS A 35 -6.14 -9.81 -3.19
C HIS A 35 -7.17 -10.96 -3.17
N ARG A 36 -7.77 -11.27 -4.33
CA ARG A 36 -8.83 -12.28 -4.54
C ARG A 36 -8.27 -13.62 -5.04
N HIS A 37 -7.14 -14.05 -4.49
CA HIS A 37 -6.43 -15.27 -4.90
C HIS A 37 -6.13 -16.12 -3.67
N GLN A 38 -5.89 -17.42 -3.89
CA GLN A 38 -5.41 -18.29 -2.82
C GLN A 38 -3.99 -17.88 -2.43
N GLY A 39 -3.68 -17.90 -1.14
CA GLY A 39 -2.34 -17.56 -0.67
C GLY A 39 -2.29 -17.23 0.81
N TRP A 40 -1.23 -16.52 1.18
CA TRP A 40 -0.99 -16.08 2.55
C TRP A 40 -0.77 -14.57 2.57
N ASN A 41 -1.50 -13.88 3.42
CA ASN A 41 -1.09 -12.55 3.87
C ASN A 41 -0.08 -12.72 5.01
N VAL A 42 1.05 -12.03 4.91
CA VAL A 42 2.11 -12.07 5.91
C VAL A 42 2.35 -10.66 6.43
N GLN A 43 2.06 -10.44 7.71
CA GLN A 43 2.27 -9.17 8.38
C GLN A 43 3.51 -9.25 9.26
N VAL A 44 4.42 -8.28 9.09
CA VAL A 44 5.59 -8.09 9.97
C VAL A 44 5.33 -6.88 10.84
N SER A 45 5.46 -7.03 12.15
CA SER A 45 5.18 -5.95 13.12
C SER A 45 6.18 -5.96 14.25
N SER A 46 6.48 -4.78 14.79
CA SER A 46 7.31 -4.66 15.98
C SER A 46 6.77 -3.56 16.89
N LEU A 47 6.90 -3.78 18.20
CA LEU A 47 6.39 -2.88 19.24
C LEU A 47 7.56 -2.47 20.14
N TRP A 48 7.62 -1.17 20.43
CA TRP A 48 8.57 -0.56 21.36
C TRP A 48 7.86 0.47 22.25
N ASN A 49 8.51 0.90 23.32
CA ASN A 49 7.95 1.90 24.22
C ASN A 49 8.03 3.30 23.62
N LYS A 50 7.00 4.11 23.84
CA LYS A 50 7.01 5.52 23.43
C LYS A 50 8.20 6.25 24.07
N GLY A 51 9.00 6.93 23.24
CA GLY A 51 10.20 7.66 23.66
C GLY A 51 11.48 6.83 23.74
N ASP A 52 11.42 5.52 23.43
CA ASP A 52 12.61 4.67 23.32
C ASP A 52 13.19 4.73 21.90
N SER A 53 14.08 5.69 21.65
CA SER A 53 14.70 5.89 20.33
C SER A 53 15.56 4.69 19.88
N ALA A 54 16.22 4.01 20.81
CA ALA A 54 16.98 2.79 20.52
C ALA A 54 16.04 1.62 20.17
N GLY A 55 14.90 1.53 20.88
CA GLY A 55 13.82 0.59 20.57
C GLY A 55 13.21 0.84 19.19
N GLU A 56 12.94 2.10 18.85
CA GLU A 56 12.43 2.53 17.54
C GLU A 56 13.38 2.14 16.40
N GLU A 57 14.67 2.48 16.52
CA GLU A 57 15.67 2.15 15.51
C GLU A 57 15.79 0.63 15.33
N THR A 58 15.88 -0.11 16.43
CA THR A 58 16.00 -1.57 16.42
C THR A 58 14.77 -2.22 15.77
N SER A 59 13.57 -1.77 16.15
CA SER A 59 12.29 -2.29 15.66
C SER A 59 12.10 -2.00 14.17
N THR A 60 12.39 -0.77 13.74
CA THR A 60 12.29 -0.36 12.34
C THR A 60 13.27 -1.14 11.45
N ASN A 61 14.53 -1.29 11.91
CA ASN A 61 15.52 -2.09 11.19
C ASN A 61 15.13 -3.57 11.12
N TRP A 62 14.54 -4.13 12.18
CA TRP A 62 14.08 -5.51 12.20
C TRP A 62 12.91 -5.72 11.23
N VAL A 63 11.88 -4.86 11.27
CA VAL A 63 10.72 -4.93 10.37
C VAL A 63 11.17 -4.87 8.92
N ALA A 64 12.05 -3.93 8.56
CA ALA A 64 12.52 -3.79 7.19
C ALA A 64 13.31 -5.03 6.69
N LYS A 65 14.19 -5.59 7.53
CA LYS A 65 14.94 -6.81 7.18
C LYS A 65 14.03 -8.02 7.04
N ALA A 66 13.11 -8.21 7.97
CA ALA A 66 12.14 -9.30 7.93
C ALA A 66 11.22 -9.17 6.71
N PHE A 67 10.76 -7.94 6.42
CA PHE A 67 9.98 -7.65 5.22
C PHE A 67 10.75 -8.01 3.94
N ALA A 68 11.97 -7.48 3.75
CA ALA A 68 12.78 -7.77 2.56
C ALA A 68 13.07 -9.28 2.39
N ALA A 69 13.30 -9.98 3.51
CA ALA A 69 13.54 -11.43 3.48
C ALA A 69 12.29 -12.24 3.09
N ILE A 70 11.09 -11.74 3.35
CA ILE A 70 9.81 -12.38 2.99
C ILE A 70 9.39 -11.98 1.57
N ASP A 71 9.54 -10.70 1.22
CA ASP A 71 9.07 -10.13 -0.05
C ASP A 71 9.73 -10.80 -1.27
N GLN A 72 10.99 -11.19 -1.18
CA GLN A 72 11.69 -11.96 -2.22
C GLN A 72 11.02 -13.31 -2.56
N PHE A 73 10.16 -13.83 -1.68
CA PHE A 73 9.39 -15.06 -1.89
C PHE A 73 7.91 -14.79 -2.18
N SER A 74 7.47 -13.52 -2.16
CA SER A 74 6.10 -13.14 -2.48
C SER A 74 5.86 -13.28 -3.97
N SER A 75 4.96 -14.18 -4.36
CA SER A 75 4.67 -14.44 -5.78
C SER A 75 3.86 -13.35 -6.47
N LEU A 76 3.25 -12.45 -5.70
CA LEU A 76 2.31 -11.46 -6.21
C LEU A 76 2.84 -10.04 -6.09
N GLU A 77 3.85 -9.82 -5.25
CA GLU A 77 4.40 -8.48 -5.02
C GLU A 77 3.29 -7.47 -4.68
N GLU A 78 2.33 -7.88 -3.86
CA GLU A 78 1.15 -7.10 -3.50
C GLU A 78 1.22 -6.62 -2.03
N SER A 79 0.53 -5.52 -1.73
CA SER A 79 0.46 -4.89 -0.41
C SER A 79 -0.98 -4.43 -0.15
N TYR A 80 -1.39 -4.38 1.12
CA TYR A 80 -2.77 -4.03 1.47
C TYR A 80 -2.91 -2.58 1.96
N GLN A 81 -3.89 -1.84 1.40
CA GLN A 81 -4.03 -0.38 1.56
C GLN A 81 -4.30 0.08 3.01
N ASN A 82 -4.80 -0.79 3.88
CA ASN A 82 -4.98 -0.47 5.30
C ASN A 82 -3.65 -0.50 6.09
N TYR A 83 -2.59 -1.07 5.52
CA TYR A 83 -1.25 -1.12 6.09
C TYR A 83 -0.29 -0.29 5.25
N ILE A 84 -0.53 1.02 5.19
CA ILE A 84 0.29 1.96 4.43
C ILE A 84 1.73 1.94 4.97
N SER A 85 2.68 1.66 4.08
CA SER A 85 4.11 1.64 4.39
C SER A 85 4.88 2.65 3.54
N ASN A 86 5.64 3.52 4.20
CA ASN A 86 6.59 4.44 3.55
C ASN A 86 7.83 3.73 2.98
N GLN A 87 7.96 2.40 3.16
CA GLN A 87 8.99 1.62 2.47
C GLN A 87 8.77 1.61 0.95
N TRP A 88 7.54 1.90 0.51
CA TRP A 88 7.19 2.03 -0.91
C TRP A 88 7.43 3.43 -1.48
N THR A 89 7.99 4.35 -0.70
CA THR A 89 8.38 5.69 -1.14
C THR A 89 9.90 5.84 -1.11
N VAL A 90 10.43 6.67 -2.01
CA VAL A 90 11.75 6.43 -2.64
C VAL A 90 12.97 6.76 -1.76
N GLU A 91 12.87 7.51 -0.67
CA GLU A 91 14.02 8.36 -0.27
C GLU A 91 14.62 8.24 1.15
N PRO A 92 14.31 7.23 1.99
CA PRO A 92 15.35 6.85 2.96
C PRO A 92 15.75 5.37 2.95
N TRP A 93 14.94 4.51 2.32
CA TRP A 93 15.02 3.06 2.57
C TRP A 93 15.46 2.25 1.36
N LYS A 94 15.36 2.81 0.14
CA LYS A 94 15.77 2.16 -1.12
C LYS A 94 17.21 1.66 -1.03
N ASP A 95 18.16 2.55 -0.76
CA ASP A 95 19.59 2.18 -0.73
C ASP A 95 19.98 1.33 0.49
N LYS A 96 19.24 1.46 1.60
CA LYS A 96 19.54 0.76 2.86
C LYS A 96 19.05 -0.69 2.87
N PHE A 97 17.93 -0.99 2.21
CA PHE A 97 17.28 -2.29 2.28
C PHE A 97 17.05 -2.98 0.94
N PHE A 98 17.07 -2.23 -0.16
CA PHE A 98 16.92 -2.73 -1.53
C PHE A 98 18.09 -2.26 -2.43
N PRO A 99 19.36 -2.47 -2.02
CA PRO A 99 20.52 -1.92 -2.72
C PRO A 99 20.59 -2.44 -4.16
N GLY A 100 20.70 -1.52 -5.12
CA GLY A 100 20.84 -1.84 -6.55
C GLY A 100 19.55 -2.14 -7.30
N GLN A 101 18.38 -2.01 -6.68
CA GLN A 101 17.08 -2.17 -7.35
C GLN A 101 16.59 -0.84 -7.95
N ASP A 102 16.18 -0.83 -9.23
CA ASP A 102 15.54 0.34 -9.86
C ASP A 102 14.05 0.41 -9.51
N VAL A 103 13.79 0.89 -8.30
CA VAL A 103 12.44 1.09 -7.79
C VAL A 103 11.88 2.42 -8.31
N GLN A 104 10.88 2.36 -9.20
CA GLN A 104 10.20 3.54 -9.75
C GLN A 104 9.44 4.31 -8.65
N PRO A 105 9.37 5.65 -8.70
CA PRO A 105 8.74 6.46 -7.65
C PRO A 105 7.28 6.15 -7.36
N ASP A 106 6.61 5.47 -8.28
CA ASP A 106 5.19 5.19 -8.22
C ASP A 106 4.85 3.69 -8.15
N HIS A 107 5.84 2.84 -7.91
CA HIS A 107 5.63 1.39 -7.84
C HIS A 107 4.60 1.00 -6.77
N TRP A 108 4.44 1.81 -5.72
CA TRP A 108 3.44 1.61 -4.66
C TRP A 108 2.02 1.45 -5.22
N LYS A 109 1.71 2.11 -6.34
CA LYS A 109 0.40 2.01 -7.01
C LYS A 109 0.10 0.56 -7.38
N TYR A 110 1.08 -0.14 -7.93
CA TYR A 110 0.93 -1.51 -8.39
C TYR A 110 0.91 -2.49 -7.22
N ARG A 111 1.70 -2.22 -6.16
CA ARG A 111 1.66 -3.02 -4.93
C ARG A 111 0.25 -3.01 -4.32
N TYR A 112 -0.39 -1.85 -4.23
CA TYR A 112 -1.70 -1.71 -3.57
C TYR A 112 -2.91 -1.96 -4.48
N PHE A 113 -2.81 -1.65 -5.78
CA PHE A 113 -3.96 -1.66 -6.69
C PHE A 113 -3.75 -2.53 -7.92
N GLY A 114 -2.61 -3.21 -8.02
CA GLY A 114 -2.32 -4.20 -9.05
C GLY A 114 -1.87 -3.58 -10.38
N PRO A 115 -1.70 -4.41 -11.42
CA PRO A 115 -1.24 -3.95 -12.71
C PRO A 115 -2.27 -3.00 -13.35
N LEU A 116 -1.80 -2.02 -14.13
CA LEU A 116 -2.66 -1.05 -14.84
C LEU A 116 -3.76 -1.72 -15.69
N SER A 117 -3.51 -2.93 -16.18
CA SER A 117 -4.45 -3.72 -16.97
C SER A 117 -5.74 -4.08 -16.22
N ASN A 118 -5.77 -4.05 -14.88
CA ASN A 118 -6.98 -4.31 -14.10
C ASN A 118 -7.89 -3.06 -13.97
N GLY A 119 -7.41 -1.88 -14.37
CA GLY A 119 -8.15 -0.62 -14.36
C GLY A 119 -8.47 -0.02 -12.98
N VAL A 120 -8.09 -0.66 -11.87
CA VAL A 120 -8.47 -0.23 -10.51
C VAL A 120 -7.91 1.15 -10.19
N TYR A 121 -6.60 1.37 -10.40
CA TYR A 121 -5.98 2.65 -10.09
C TYR A 121 -6.59 3.79 -10.91
N ASN A 122 -6.80 3.61 -12.22
CA ASN A 122 -7.43 4.61 -13.09
C ASN A 122 -8.84 4.98 -12.61
N ARG A 123 -9.66 3.98 -12.27
CA ARG A 123 -10.99 4.24 -11.71
C ARG A 123 -10.94 5.02 -10.39
N LEU A 124 -9.96 4.74 -9.54
CA LEU A 124 -9.75 5.54 -8.32
C LEU A 124 -9.36 6.98 -8.63
N GLN A 125 -8.57 7.22 -9.68
CA GLN A 125 -8.25 8.57 -10.15
C GLN A 125 -9.50 9.31 -10.65
N GLU A 126 -10.38 8.63 -11.39
CA GLU A 126 -11.66 9.19 -11.85
C GLU A 126 -12.58 9.55 -10.68
N VAL A 127 -12.72 8.65 -9.69
CA VAL A 127 -13.48 8.91 -8.46
C VAL A 127 -12.88 10.09 -7.71
N LYS A 128 -11.56 10.13 -7.54
CA LYS A 128 -10.88 11.25 -6.87
C LYS A 128 -11.10 12.56 -7.61
N CYS A 129 -11.03 12.56 -8.95
CA CYS A 129 -11.29 13.75 -9.74
C CYS A 129 -12.74 14.23 -9.57
N ARG A 130 -13.70 13.32 -9.56
CA ARG A 130 -15.13 13.64 -9.44
C ARG A 130 -15.49 14.25 -8.08
N TYR A 131 -14.92 13.72 -7.00
CA TYR A 131 -15.34 14.08 -5.63
C TYR A 131 -14.31 14.90 -4.85
N ASN A 132 -13.08 14.99 -5.32
CA ASN A 132 -11.99 15.74 -4.70
C ASN A 132 -11.06 16.40 -5.76
N PRO A 133 -11.60 17.17 -6.74
CA PRO A 133 -10.82 17.75 -7.83
C PRO A 133 -9.76 18.76 -7.36
N TYR A 134 -9.95 19.34 -6.17
CA TYR A 134 -9.02 20.28 -5.55
C TYR A 134 -7.99 19.60 -4.64
N ASN A 135 -8.00 18.26 -4.57
CA ASN A 135 -7.08 17.46 -3.76
C ASN A 135 -7.05 17.84 -2.25
N LEU A 136 -8.19 18.25 -1.69
CA LEU A 136 -8.32 18.73 -0.30
C LEU A 136 -8.19 17.59 0.71
N PHE A 137 -8.66 16.38 0.36
CA PHE A 137 -8.50 15.20 1.21
C PHE A 137 -7.12 14.56 1.02
N THR A 138 -6.10 15.22 1.54
CA THR A 138 -4.74 14.68 1.70
C THR A 138 -4.27 14.96 3.12
N THR A 139 -3.45 14.06 3.69
CA THR A 139 -2.79 14.31 4.98
C THR A 139 -1.28 14.34 4.76
N PRO A 140 -0.52 15.17 5.50
CA PRO A 140 0.94 15.16 5.41
C PRO A 140 1.54 13.76 5.67
N ALA A 141 0.90 12.96 6.51
CA ALA A 141 1.36 11.61 6.88
C ALA A 141 1.20 10.57 5.75
N THR A 142 0.33 10.83 4.77
CA THR A 142 0.07 9.93 3.64
C THR A 142 0.26 10.62 2.30
N ALA A 143 0.84 11.82 2.28
CA ALA A 143 0.96 12.65 1.08
C ALA A 143 1.75 11.93 -0.03
N ASP A 144 2.71 11.10 0.37
CA ASP A 144 3.58 10.36 -0.54
C ASP A 144 2.91 9.09 -1.10
N ILE A 145 1.81 8.63 -0.50
CA ILE A 145 1.05 7.44 -0.91
C ILE A 145 -0.43 7.84 -0.99
N VAL A 146 -0.74 8.68 -1.96
CA VAL A 146 -2.10 9.11 -2.25
C VAL A 146 -2.42 8.89 -3.72
N VAL A 147 -3.64 8.41 -4.01
CA VAL A 147 -4.14 8.31 -5.39
C VAL A 147 -3.97 9.67 -6.06
N GLN A 148 -3.25 9.72 -7.17
CA GLN A 148 -2.95 10.98 -7.86
C GLN A 148 -4.18 11.43 -8.66
N LEU A 149 -4.38 12.75 -8.80
CA LEU A 149 -5.36 13.24 -9.76
C LEU A 149 -4.90 12.89 -11.20
N PRO A 150 -5.81 12.54 -12.11
CA PRO A 150 -5.46 12.38 -13.51
C PRO A 150 -5.09 13.76 -14.10
N THR A 151 -4.19 13.78 -15.08
CA THR A 151 -3.71 15.03 -15.72
C THR A 151 -4.82 15.85 -16.36
N THR A 152 -5.91 15.19 -16.76
CA THR A 152 -7.09 15.78 -17.37
C THR A 152 -8.15 16.22 -16.35
N CYS A 153 -7.86 16.13 -15.05
CA CYS A 153 -8.83 16.51 -14.03
C CYS A 153 -9.07 18.02 -14.02
N THR A 154 -10.20 18.43 -14.57
CA THR A 154 -10.66 19.81 -14.47
C THR A 154 -11.57 19.94 -13.27
N ALA A 155 -11.24 20.85 -12.36
CA ALA A 155 -12.17 21.23 -11.31
C ALA A 155 -13.37 21.90 -11.98
N THR A 156 -14.46 21.15 -12.16
CA THR A 156 -15.72 21.75 -12.58
C THR A 156 -16.17 22.62 -11.41
N GLN A 157 -16.02 23.93 -11.54
CA GLN A 157 -16.68 24.87 -10.65
C GLN A 157 -18.18 24.65 -10.83
N ASN A 158 -18.80 23.85 -9.97
CA ASN A 158 -20.23 23.99 -9.75
C ASN A 158 -20.40 25.31 -9.02
N SER A 159 -20.47 26.39 -9.79
CA SER A 159 -21.07 27.65 -9.37
C SER A 159 -22.50 27.33 -8.93
N THR A 160 -22.69 27.24 -7.62
CA THR A 160 -23.99 27.45 -6.96
C THR A 160 -24.52 28.84 -7.25
#